data_AF-A0A9P5X3F2-F1
#
_entry.id   AF-A0A9P5X3F2-F1
#
_cell.length_a   1.000
_cell.length_b   1.000
_cell.length_c   1.000
_cell.angle_alpha   90.00
_cell.angle_beta   90.00
_cell.angle_gamma   90.00
#
_symmetry.space_group_name_H-M   'P 1'
#
loop_
_entity.id
_entity.type
_entity.pdbx_description
1 polymer ?
#
loop_
_entity_poly.entity_id
_entity_poly.type
_entity_poly.pdbx_seq_one_letter_code
_entity_poly.pdbx_strand_id
1 'polypeptide(L)'
;IEGLLQARQFCQSGFGVCDNNPGICCPLGGRCCSSSGLIHCSAYCCDAGSFCYSTGCCQNNEEGCANLGCCPSGWNCCRDGSCCEPSDNCVIVDGVQGCCPKGETC
;
A
#
# COMPACT_ATOMS: atom_id res chain seq x y z
N ILE A 1 32.57 -10.96 2.69
CA ILE A 1 31.25 -11.65 2.69
C ILE A 1 30.61 -11.54 4.10
N GLU A 2 30.97 -10.53 4.90
CA GLU A 2 30.65 -10.49 6.34
C GLU A 2 29.32 -9.80 6.69
N GLY A 3 28.51 -9.36 5.72
CA GLY A 3 27.28 -8.59 6.01
C GLY A 3 26.00 -9.42 6.17
N LEU A 4 25.84 -10.49 5.39
CA LEU A 4 24.56 -11.21 5.26
C LEU A 4 24.30 -12.25 6.36
N LEU A 5 25.36 -12.80 6.97
CA LEU A 5 25.25 -13.82 8.02
C LEU A 5 24.96 -13.20 9.40
N GLN A 6 25.43 -11.98 9.67
CA GLN A 6 25.25 -11.32 10.96
C GLN A 6 23.85 -10.68 11.08
N ALA A 7 23.29 -10.20 9.97
CA ALA A 7 21.90 -9.72 9.89
C ALA A 7 20.87 -10.82 10.21
N ARG A 8 21.16 -12.08 9.88
CA ARG A 8 20.30 -13.24 10.19
C ARG A 8 20.21 -13.59 11.68
N GLN A 9 21.08 -13.05 12.53
CA GLN A 9 21.03 -13.32 13.97
C GLN A 9 20.06 -12.40 14.73
N PHE A 10 19.56 -11.34 14.08
CA PHE A 10 18.70 -10.33 14.70
C PHE A 10 17.20 -10.64 14.54
N CYS A 11 16.78 -11.15 13.37
CA CYS A 11 15.37 -11.44 13.11
C CYS A 11 14.97 -12.84 13.57
N GLN A 12 13.76 -12.95 14.14
CA GLN A 12 13.15 -14.24 14.45
C GLN A 12 12.91 -15.06 13.17
N SER A 13 12.81 -16.38 13.32
CA SER A 13 12.42 -17.27 12.21
C SER A 13 11.11 -16.80 11.57
N GLY A 14 11.06 -16.75 10.24
CA GLY A 14 9.93 -16.20 9.49
C GLY A 14 10.08 -14.72 9.10
N PHE A 15 11.15 -14.05 9.54
CA PHE A 15 11.45 -12.65 9.21
C PHE A 15 12.82 -12.50 8.54
N GLY A 16 12.99 -11.44 7.75
CA GLY A 16 14.23 -11.05 7.08
C GLY A 16 14.56 -9.58 7.31
N VAL A 17 15.84 -9.25 7.30
CA VAL A 17 16.32 -7.87 7.47
C VAL A 17 16.05 -7.06 6.20
N CYS A 18 15.61 -5.82 6.37
CA CYS A 18 15.46 -4.89 5.27
C CYS A 18 16.81 -4.35 4.79
N ASP A 19 17.09 -4.52 3.49
CA ASP A 19 18.32 -3.99 2.87
C ASP A 19 18.48 -2.48 3.08
N ASN A 20 17.37 -1.74 3.06
CA ASN A 20 17.35 -0.29 3.23
C ASN A 20 17.34 0.17 4.69
N ASN A 21 17.09 -0.74 5.64
CA ASN A 21 17.09 -0.43 7.06
C ASN A 21 17.50 -1.67 7.87
N PRO A 22 18.80 -1.85 8.14
CA PRO A 22 19.34 -3.08 8.71
C PRO A 22 18.88 -3.36 10.15
N GLY A 23 18.16 -2.44 10.79
CA GLY A 23 17.52 -2.62 12.11
C GLY A 23 16.06 -3.09 12.06
N ILE A 24 15.50 -3.30 10.87
CA ILE A 24 14.08 -3.68 10.68
C ILE A 24 13.98 -5.09 10.13
N CYS A 25 13.14 -5.89 10.79
CA CYS A 25 12.80 -7.25 10.40
C CYS A 25 11.38 -7.26 9.82
N CYS A 26 11.24 -7.54 8.53
CA CYS A 26 9.93 -7.76 7.89
C CYS A 26 9.64 -9.25 7.73
N PRO A 27 8.36 -9.67 7.73
CA PRO A 27 7.99 -11.04 7.41
C PRO A 27 8.56 -11.45 6.05
N LEU A 28 9.09 -12.67 5.96
CA LEU A 28 9.59 -13.20 4.71
C LEU A 28 8.48 -13.25 3.66
N GLY A 29 8.77 -12.72 2.47
CA GLY A 29 7.78 -12.56 1.39
C GLY A 29 7.03 -11.22 1.43
N GLY A 30 7.17 -10.45 2.52
CA GLY A 30 6.71 -9.07 2.63
C GLY A 30 7.63 -8.06 1.93
N ARG A 31 7.30 -6.78 2.07
CA ARG A 31 8.09 -5.67 1.49
C ARG A 31 8.58 -4.71 2.56
N CYS A 32 9.84 -4.34 2.48
CA CYS A 32 10.45 -3.28 3.27
C CYS A 32 10.17 -1.91 2.66
N CYS A 33 9.55 -1.04 3.44
CA CYS A 33 9.19 0.32 3.05
C CYS A 33 10.20 1.34 3.58
N SER A 34 10.50 2.36 2.78
CA SER A 34 11.66 3.24 2.97
C SER A 34 11.53 4.25 4.11
N SER A 35 10.34 4.63 4.58
CA SER A 35 10.17 5.54 5.74
C SER A 35 8.70 5.90 6.07
N SER A 36 8.54 6.39 7.31
CA SER A 36 7.42 6.93 8.10
C SER A 36 6.29 7.76 7.46
N GLY A 37 6.14 7.82 6.13
CA GLY A 37 4.99 8.50 5.48
C GLY A 37 3.72 7.66 5.46
N LEU A 38 3.83 6.39 5.84
CA LEU A 38 2.78 5.39 5.74
C LEU A 38 1.97 5.39 7.05
N ILE A 39 0.87 6.16 7.11
CA ILE A 39 -0.02 6.24 8.29
C ILE A 39 -0.59 4.86 8.68
N HIS A 40 -0.65 3.92 7.73
CA HIS A 40 -1.23 2.58 7.92
C HIS A 40 -0.21 1.43 7.91
N CYS A 41 1.09 1.69 7.82
CA CYS A 41 2.09 0.62 7.99
C CYS A 41 2.45 0.46 9.46
N SER A 42 2.05 -0.67 10.05
CA SER A 42 2.31 -0.99 11.45
C SER A 42 3.79 -1.01 11.82
N ALA A 43 4.70 -1.25 10.86
CA ALA A 43 6.14 -1.15 11.11
C ALA A 43 6.94 -1.25 9.80
N TYR A 44 7.09 -0.21 8.97
CA TYR A 44 8.02 -0.20 7.81
C TYR A 44 7.95 -1.42 6.86
N CYS A 45 6.92 -2.23 6.98
CA CYS A 45 6.82 -3.57 6.43
C CYS A 45 5.39 -3.72 5.93
N CYS A 46 5.27 -4.22 4.72
CA CYS A 46 4.03 -4.78 4.22
C CYS A 46 4.07 -6.28 4.31
N ASP A 47 2.91 -6.88 4.56
CA ASP A 47 2.74 -8.32 4.54
C ASP A 47 3.06 -8.92 3.17
N ALA A 48 3.25 -10.23 3.17
CA ALA A 48 3.40 -10.97 1.92
C ALA A 48 2.16 -10.79 1.04
N GLY A 49 2.39 -10.52 -0.25
CA GLY A 49 1.30 -10.20 -1.17
C GLY A 49 0.97 -8.71 -1.27
N SER A 50 1.72 -7.84 -0.58
CA SER A 50 1.51 -6.39 -0.63
C SER A 50 2.78 -5.63 -1.04
N PHE A 51 2.61 -4.38 -1.47
CA PHE A 51 3.66 -3.43 -1.80
C PHE A 51 3.49 -2.10 -1.08
N CYS A 52 4.59 -1.39 -0.89
CA CYS A 52 4.59 -0.08 -0.24
C CYS A 52 4.06 0.98 -1.20
N TYR A 53 3.02 1.71 -0.79
CA TYR A 53 2.47 2.82 -1.55
C TYR A 53 2.13 4.00 -0.64
N SER A 54 2.80 5.13 -0.84
CA SER A 54 2.55 6.44 -0.22
C SER A 54 2.14 6.44 1.27
N THR A 55 0.86 6.18 1.57
CA THR A 55 0.23 6.18 2.91
C THR A 55 0.06 4.79 3.54
N GLY A 56 0.25 3.68 2.82
CA GLY A 56 0.21 2.34 3.40
C GLY A 56 0.72 1.20 2.49
N CYS A 57 0.19 0.01 2.78
CA CYS A 57 0.44 -1.19 1.98
C CYS A 57 -0.75 -1.43 1.06
N CYS A 58 -0.49 -1.55 -0.24
CA CYS A 58 -1.47 -2.01 -1.21
C CYS A 58 -1.24 -3.48 -1.50
N GLN A 59 -2.30 -4.25 -1.73
CA GLN A 59 -2.18 -5.62 -2.20
C GLN A 59 -1.62 -5.65 -3.63
N ASN A 60 -0.97 -6.74 -4.03
CA ASN A 60 -0.36 -6.87 -5.37
C ASN A 60 -1.38 -6.87 -6.51
N ASN A 61 -2.66 -7.04 -6.22
CA ASN A 61 -3.79 -6.90 -7.16
C ASN A 61 -4.48 -5.52 -7.07
N GLU A 62 -3.86 -4.58 -6.38
CA GLU A 62 -4.30 -3.20 -6.25
C GLU A 62 -3.30 -2.25 -6.90
N GLU A 63 -3.76 -1.03 -7.12
CA GLU A 63 -2.98 0.09 -7.61
C GLU A 63 -3.07 1.23 -6.60
N GLY A 64 -1.98 1.98 -6.50
CA GLY A 64 -1.94 3.13 -5.63
C GLY A 64 -2.86 4.26 -6.11
N CYS A 65 -3.69 4.77 -5.22
CA CYS A 65 -4.69 5.78 -5.51
C CYS A 65 -4.45 7.09 -4.76
N ALA A 66 -4.36 8.19 -5.53
CA ALA A 66 -4.29 9.58 -5.05
C ALA A 66 -3.22 9.87 -3.99
N ASN A 67 -2.21 9.01 -3.84
CA ASN A 67 -1.28 9.03 -2.70
C ASN A 67 -1.98 8.94 -1.33
N LEU A 68 -3.18 8.39 -1.28
CA LEU A 68 -4.04 8.34 -0.09
C LEU A 68 -4.51 6.91 0.21
N GLY A 69 -4.75 6.09 -0.80
CA GLY A 69 -5.26 4.73 -0.64
C GLY A 69 -4.81 3.76 -1.73
N CYS A 70 -5.45 2.61 -1.77
CA CYS A 70 -5.23 1.53 -2.73
C CYS A 70 -6.56 1.17 -3.35
N CYS A 71 -6.60 0.98 -4.66
CA CYS A 71 -7.79 0.56 -5.38
C CYS A 71 -7.56 -0.76 -6.09
N PRO A 72 -8.55 -1.66 -6.18
CA PRO A 72 -8.41 -2.85 -7.00
C PRO A 72 -8.06 -2.46 -8.44
N SER A 73 -7.21 -3.24 -9.11
CA SER A 73 -6.83 -2.96 -10.49
C SER A 73 -8.04 -2.80 -11.40
N GLY A 74 -8.02 -1.74 -12.21
CA GLY A 74 -9.12 -1.39 -13.14
C GLY A 74 -10.25 -0.56 -12.53
N TRP A 75 -10.24 -0.29 -11.23
CA TRP A 75 -11.18 0.62 -10.60
C TRP A 75 -10.79 2.08 -10.82
N ASN A 76 -11.77 2.98 -10.75
CA ASN A 76 -11.54 4.41 -10.89
C ASN A 76 -11.06 4.99 -9.55
N CYS A 77 -9.81 5.46 -9.52
CA CYS A 77 -9.23 6.12 -8.36
C CYS A 77 -9.76 7.56 -8.24
N CYS A 78 -10.33 7.87 -7.07
CA CYS A 78 -10.90 9.17 -6.77
C CYS A 78 -9.96 10.04 -5.92
N ARG A 79 -10.25 11.35 -5.83
CA ARG A 79 -9.30 12.33 -5.29
C ARG A 79 -9.02 12.18 -3.80
N ASP A 80 -9.99 11.75 -3.01
CA ASP A 80 -9.83 11.44 -1.58
C ASP A 80 -9.18 10.07 -1.29
N GLY A 81 -8.81 9.30 -2.32
CA GLY A 81 -8.26 7.95 -2.17
C GLY A 81 -9.29 6.81 -2.21
N SER A 82 -10.59 7.12 -2.31
CA SER A 82 -11.64 6.14 -2.54
C SER A 82 -11.64 5.61 -3.98
N CYS A 83 -12.35 4.50 -4.19
CA CYS A 83 -12.36 3.75 -5.42
C CYS A 83 -13.79 3.54 -5.89
N CYS A 84 -14.04 3.81 -7.16
CA CYS A 84 -15.31 3.51 -7.81
C CYS A 84 -15.15 2.35 -8.78
N GLU A 85 -16.23 1.59 -8.97
CA GLU A 85 -16.23 0.47 -9.92
C GLU A 85 -15.86 0.94 -11.33
N PRO A 86 -15.35 0.06 -12.22
CA PRO A 86 -14.98 0.42 -13.58
C PRO A 86 -16.14 1.05 -14.39
N SER A 87 -17.39 0.74 -14.04
CA SER A 87 -18.61 1.29 -14.64
C SER A 87 -18.97 2.69 -14.18
N ASP A 88 -18.28 3.22 -13.16
CA ASP A 88 -18.68 4.43 -12.46
C ASP A 88 -17.64 5.55 -12.66
N ASN A 89 -18.01 6.79 -12.37
CA ASN A 89 -17.13 7.93 -12.28
C ASN A 89 -17.07 8.43 -10.83
N CYS A 90 -15.91 8.95 -10.45
CA CYS A 90 -15.77 9.74 -9.24
C CYS A 90 -16.48 11.08 -9.44
N VAL A 91 -17.48 11.37 -8.62
CA VAL A 91 -18.22 12.63 -8.64
C VAL A 91 -18.17 13.30 -7.28
N ILE A 92 -18.44 14.61 -7.25
CA ILE A 92 -18.58 15.37 -6.01
C ILE A 92 -19.97 15.98 -6.00
N VAL A 93 -20.83 15.56 -5.06
CA VAL A 93 -22.19 16.05 -4.87
C VAL A 93 -22.27 16.71 -3.51
N ASP A 94 -22.69 17.98 -3.45
CA ASP A 94 -22.74 18.79 -2.22
C ASP A 94 -21.42 18.79 -1.40
N GLY A 95 -20.29 18.72 -2.11
CA GLY A 95 -18.94 18.72 -1.50
C GLY A 95 -18.48 17.34 -0.97
N VAL A 96 -19.30 16.30 -1.10
CA VAL A 96 -18.96 14.93 -0.73
C VAL A 96 -18.58 14.15 -1.98
N GLN A 97 -17.44 13.45 -1.94
CA GLN A 97 -17.03 12.59 -3.04
C GLN A 97 -17.75 11.24 -2.97
N GLY A 98 -18.18 10.72 -4.12
CA GLY A 98 -18.82 9.42 -4.25
C GLY A 98 -18.70 8.85 -5.68
N CYS A 99 -19.37 7.72 -5.90
CA CYS A 99 -19.41 7.03 -7.18
C CYS A 99 -20.74 7.25 -7.89
N CYS A 100 -20.68 7.54 -9.18
CA CYS A 100 -21.85 7.73 -10.04
C CYS A 100 -21.74 6.83 -11.27
N PRO A 101 -22.76 6.03 -11.62
CA PRO A 101 -22.75 5.24 -12.83
C PRO A 101 -22.50 6.10 -14.08
N LYS A 102 -21.65 5.62 -14.99
CA LYS A 102 -21.33 6.35 -16.22
C LYS A 102 -22.58 6.60 -17.05
N GLY A 103 -22.89 7.89 -17.27
CA GLY A 103 -24.03 8.33 -18.09
C GLY A 103 -25.30 8.62 -17.28
N GLU A 104 -25.27 8.44 -15.97
CA GLU A 104 -26.37 8.85 -15.09
C GLU A 104 -26.16 10.26 -14.54
N THR A 105 -27.25 10.83 -14.00
CA THR A 105 -27.21 12.11 -13.30
C THR A 105 -27.09 11.86 -11.81
N CYS A 106 -25.99 12.36 -11.27
CA CYS A 106 -25.69 12.55 -9.87
C CYS A 106 -25.36 14.05 -9.69
#